data_AF-A0A6A9SQL5-F1
#
_entry.id   AF-A0A6A9SQL5-F1
#
_cell.length_a   1.000
_cell.length_b   1.000
_cell.length_c   1.000
_cell.angle_alpha   90.00
_cell.angle_beta   90.00
_cell.angle_gamma   90.00
#
_symmetry.space_group_name_H-M   'P 1'
#
loop_
_entity.id
_entity.type
_entity.pdbx_description
1 polymer ?
#
loop_
_entity_poly.entity_id
_entity_poly.type
_entity_poly.pdbx_seq_one_letter_code
_entity_poly.pdbx_strand_id
1 'polypeptide(L)'
;MAELDWFFSTLSQSSAALIGLVITFTAVLFQLERQRRRDRTEELRSGLIDLKDKYEAVLAAIAGVFLGDVKEHSAPYLPDEDVLSMSAEELKEYSQDKSPPDRWNLSLLYLHTVRVQFLLYKVSPSEDPLSHYLLSEEEFQRLEESSNWLTENISYPEFENGRFEKELRQETDIDEDEDDFFEADILDVDAGSVREYNNIIQRWLAVNLEDYRVDLAERDSGENLVSISRIFVEFQKDYPKVTQGRHNTILDYETNAQPVIKKTAIFAMTGVFVPLFFLISPINLTGSIDTVHLIAIQVSLILVNAIMVSLIVLDIYDWLKIDG
;
A
#
# COMPACT_ATOMS: atom_id res chain seq x y z
N MET A 1 -1.17 61.70 -14.00
CA MET A 1 -2.32 60.76 -13.91
C MET A 1 -2.23 59.71 -15.00
N ALA A 2 -2.25 60.09 -16.29
CA ALA A 2 -2.19 59.13 -17.41
C ALA A 2 -1.05 58.08 -17.33
N GLU A 3 0.16 58.46 -16.91
CA GLU A 3 1.28 57.51 -16.76
C GLU A 3 1.09 56.52 -15.59
N LEU A 4 0.45 56.96 -14.50
CA LEU A 4 0.13 56.11 -13.35
C LEU A 4 -0.99 55.12 -13.70
N ASP A 5 -2.02 55.61 -14.38
CA ASP A 5 -3.15 54.79 -14.81
C ASP A 5 -2.68 53.72 -15.81
N TRP A 6 -1.80 54.11 -16.74
CA TRP A 6 -1.17 53.18 -17.67
C TRP A 6 -0.33 52.12 -16.95
N PHE A 7 0.46 52.50 -15.95
CA PHE A 7 1.27 51.56 -15.18
C PHE A 7 0.40 50.52 -14.46
N PHE A 8 -0.57 50.95 -13.65
CA PHE A 8 -1.39 50.04 -12.86
C PHE A 8 -2.27 49.16 -13.76
N SER A 9 -2.76 49.69 -14.88
CA SER A 9 -3.52 48.90 -15.86
C SER A 9 -2.64 47.83 -16.51
N THR A 10 -1.43 48.19 -16.95
CA THR A 10 -0.49 47.25 -17.59
C THR A 10 -0.05 46.17 -16.61
N LEU A 11 0.24 46.54 -15.37
CA LEU A 11 0.59 45.59 -14.32
C LEU A 11 -0.55 44.60 -14.06
N SER A 12 -1.77 45.11 -13.88
CA SER A 12 -2.96 44.28 -13.64
C SER A 12 -3.22 43.29 -14.77
N GLN A 13 -3.19 43.76 -16.02
CA GLN A 13 -3.39 42.92 -17.19
C GLN A 13 -2.31 41.85 -17.33
N SER A 14 -1.03 42.23 -17.13
CA SER A 14 0.09 41.30 -17.22
C SER A 14 0.04 40.25 -16.12
N SER A 15 -0.26 40.65 -14.87
CA SER A 15 -0.43 39.72 -13.75
C SER A 15 -1.62 38.79 -13.97
N ALA A 16 -2.75 39.28 -14.47
CA ALA A 16 -3.92 38.45 -14.77
C ALA A 16 -3.62 37.40 -15.86
N ALA A 17 -2.89 37.79 -16.91
CA ALA A 17 -2.46 36.86 -17.95
C ALA A 17 -1.52 35.78 -17.39
N LEU A 18 -0.56 36.17 -16.55
CA LEU A 18 0.34 35.22 -15.87
C LEU A 18 -0.42 34.26 -14.94
N ILE A 19 -1.41 34.75 -14.19
CA ILE A 19 -2.27 33.89 -13.36
C ILE A 19 -3.04 32.89 -14.20
N GLY A 20 -3.63 33.33 -15.33
CA GLY A 20 -4.33 32.43 -16.25
C GLY A 20 -3.42 31.32 -16.77
N LEU A 21 -2.17 31.66 -17.09
CA LEU A 21 -1.14 30.69 -17.47
C LEU A 21 -0.85 29.71 -16.33
N VAL A 22 -0.58 30.22 -15.11
CA VAL A 22 -0.28 29.39 -13.94
C VAL A 22 -1.42 28.41 -13.65
N ILE A 23 -2.67 28.88 -13.60
CA ILE A 23 -3.85 28.04 -13.37
C ILE A 23 -3.95 26.93 -14.43
N THR A 24 -3.71 27.27 -15.70
CA THR A 24 -3.75 26.29 -16.80
C THR A 24 -2.67 25.22 -16.61
N PHE A 25 -1.43 25.62 -16.30
CA PHE A 25 -0.36 24.67 -16.03
C PHE A 25 -0.65 23.79 -14.81
N THR A 26 -1.11 24.38 -13.70
CA THR A 26 -1.51 23.64 -12.49
C THR A 26 -2.60 22.61 -12.80
N ALA A 27 -3.59 22.97 -13.61
CA ALA A 27 -4.66 22.05 -14.01
C ALA A 27 -4.13 20.88 -14.85
N VAL A 28 -3.22 21.15 -15.80
CA VAL A 28 -2.58 20.12 -16.61
C VAL A 28 -1.72 19.20 -15.75
N LEU A 29 -0.88 19.74 -14.86
CA LEU A 29 -0.04 18.95 -13.95
C LEU A 29 -0.89 18.09 -13.02
N PHE A 30 -1.95 18.64 -12.45
CA PHE A 30 -2.89 17.90 -11.62
C PHE A 30 -3.55 16.74 -12.38
N GLN A 31 -3.94 16.96 -13.65
CA GLN A 31 -4.52 15.91 -14.48
C GLN A 31 -3.50 14.80 -14.79
N LEU A 32 -2.27 15.17 -15.13
CA LEU A 32 -1.18 14.21 -15.39
C LEU A 32 -0.81 13.41 -14.14
N GLU A 33 -0.68 14.07 -13.00
CA GLU A 33 -0.43 13.42 -11.70
C GLU A 33 -1.54 12.43 -11.38
N ARG A 34 -2.81 12.87 -11.47
CA ARG A 34 -3.97 12.01 -11.22
C ARG A 34 -4.01 10.82 -12.16
N GLN A 35 -3.65 10.98 -13.43
CA GLN A 35 -3.58 9.88 -14.39
C GLN A 35 -2.48 8.88 -14.00
N ARG A 36 -1.26 9.35 -13.74
CA ARG A 36 -0.14 8.46 -13.34
C ARG A 36 -0.45 7.69 -12.06
N ARG A 37 -1.07 8.34 -11.08
CA ARG A 37 -1.50 7.69 -9.83
C ARG A 37 -2.59 6.65 -10.08
N ARG A 38 -3.52 6.91 -11.01
CA ARG A 38 -4.51 5.91 -11.45
C ARG A 38 -3.84 4.70 -12.08
N ASP A 39 -2.89 4.93 -13.00
CA ASP A 39 -2.17 3.86 -13.67
C ASP A 39 -1.40 3.02 -12.64
N ARG A 40 -0.67 3.64 -11.69
CA ARG A 40 -0.01 2.93 -10.58
C ARG A 40 -0.97 2.16 -9.68
N THR A 41 -2.13 2.74 -9.38
CA THR A 41 -3.16 2.06 -8.56
C THR A 41 -3.72 0.84 -9.30
N GLU A 42 -3.86 0.92 -10.62
CA GLU A 42 -4.28 -0.20 -11.47
C GLU A 42 -3.20 -1.28 -11.55
N GLU A 43 -1.94 -0.89 -11.75
CA GLU A 43 -0.79 -1.81 -11.76
C GLU A 43 -0.69 -2.57 -10.43
N LEU A 44 -0.82 -1.87 -9.30
CA LEU A 44 -0.85 -2.48 -7.98
C LEU A 44 -2.03 -3.44 -7.81
N ARG A 45 -3.23 -3.04 -8.28
CA ARG A 45 -4.41 -3.90 -8.22
C ARG A 45 -4.21 -5.16 -9.05
N SER A 46 -3.77 -5.01 -10.29
CA SER A 46 -3.53 -6.13 -11.20
C SER A 46 -2.49 -7.07 -10.60
N GLY A 47 -1.38 -6.54 -10.07
CA GLY A 47 -0.37 -7.36 -9.42
C GLY A 47 -0.88 -8.10 -8.18
N LEU A 48 -1.75 -7.48 -7.38
CA LEU A 48 -2.39 -8.15 -6.24
C LEU A 48 -3.43 -9.19 -6.67
N ILE A 49 -4.14 -8.96 -7.77
CA ILE A 49 -5.03 -9.97 -8.38
C ILE A 49 -4.22 -11.14 -8.91
N ASP A 50 -3.12 -10.91 -9.62
CA ASP A 50 -2.24 -11.97 -10.11
C ASP A 50 -1.65 -12.77 -8.93
N LEU A 51 -1.28 -12.09 -7.83
CA LEU A 51 -0.83 -12.73 -6.60
C LEU A 51 -1.97 -13.55 -5.97
N LYS A 52 -3.18 -13.00 -5.88
CA LYS A 52 -4.36 -13.74 -5.41
C LYS A 52 -4.59 -14.97 -6.28
N ASP A 53 -4.70 -14.84 -7.59
CA ASP A 53 -4.99 -15.93 -8.52
C ASP A 53 -3.92 -17.04 -8.44
N LYS A 54 -2.65 -16.67 -8.23
CA LYS A 54 -1.54 -17.61 -8.06
C LYS A 54 -1.63 -18.39 -6.74
N TYR A 55 -2.03 -17.75 -5.64
CA TYR A 55 -1.92 -18.32 -4.30
C TYR A 55 -3.25 -18.72 -3.65
N GLU A 56 -4.40 -18.26 -4.13
CA GLU A 56 -5.72 -18.44 -3.49
C GLU A 56 -6.03 -19.91 -3.24
N ALA A 57 -5.93 -20.75 -4.28
CA ALA A 57 -6.25 -22.17 -4.17
C ALA A 57 -5.29 -22.91 -3.22
N VAL A 58 -4.00 -22.58 -3.24
CA VAL A 58 -3.01 -23.25 -2.40
C VAL A 58 -3.08 -22.77 -0.95
N LEU A 59 -3.32 -21.48 -0.69
CA LEU A 59 -3.55 -20.97 0.66
C LEU A 59 -4.83 -21.54 1.26
N ALA A 60 -5.90 -21.67 0.47
CA ALA A 60 -7.13 -22.35 0.88
C ALA A 60 -6.88 -23.83 1.23
N ALA A 61 -6.05 -24.52 0.44
CA ALA A 61 -5.67 -25.89 0.69
C ALA A 61 -4.85 -26.03 1.98
N ILE A 62 -3.82 -25.20 2.18
CA ILE A 62 -3.02 -25.15 3.40
C ILE A 62 -3.93 -24.87 4.61
N ALA A 63 -4.79 -23.85 4.53
CA ALA A 63 -5.74 -23.56 5.60
C ALA A 63 -6.68 -24.74 5.87
N GLY A 64 -7.16 -25.44 4.83
CA GLY A 64 -8.01 -26.62 4.94
C GLY A 64 -7.33 -27.82 5.59
N VAL A 65 -6.04 -27.99 5.32
CA VAL A 65 -5.15 -29.01 5.90
C VAL A 65 -5.04 -28.81 7.42
N PHE A 66 -4.74 -27.59 7.88
CA PHE A 66 -4.71 -27.27 9.32
C PHE A 66 -6.10 -27.23 9.95
N LEU A 67 -7.13 -26.79 9.21
CA LEU A 67 -8.50 -26.72 9.70
C LEU A 67 -9.08 -28.11 10.04
N GLY A 68 -8.64 -29.17 9.34
CA GLY A 68 -9.08 -30.55 9.64
C GLY A 68 -8.71 -30.96 11.05
N ASP A 69 -7.43 -30.82 11.38
CA ASP A 69 -6.86 -31.13 12.69
C ASP A 69 -7.44 -30.24 13.80
N VAL A 70 -7.59 -28.95 13.48
CA VAL A 70 -8.08 -27.94 14.40
C VAL A 70 -9.59 -28.08 14.69
N LYS A 71 -10.41 -28.41 13.69
CA LYS A 71 -11.88 -28.64 13.86
C LYS A 71 -12.20 -29.84 14.72
N GLU A 72 -11.38 -30.87 14.68
CA GLU A 72 -11.60 -32.09 15.47
C GLU A 72 -11.45 -31.82 16.97
N HIS A 73 -10.63 -30.83 17.32
CA HIS A 73 -10.23 -30.56 18.70
C HIS A 73 -10.82 -29.27 19.30
N SER A 74 -11.55 -28.44 18.53
CA SER A 74 -11.99 -27.12 19.01
C SER A 74 -13.15 -26.46 18.20
N ALA A 75 -13.89 -25.48 18.78
CA ALA A 75 -15.14 -24.89 18.22
C ALA A 75 -15.24 -23.35 18.37
N PRO A 76 -16.01 -22.61 17.54
CA PRO A 76 -16.26 -22.71 16.09
C PRO A 76 -15.22 -21.88 15.29
N TYR A 77 -14.67 -22.46 14.22
CA TYR A 77 -13.30 -22.16 13.76
C TYR A 77 -13.08 -21.21 12.58
N LEU A 78 -14.14 -20.56 12.10
CA LEU A 78 -13.97 -19.52 11.08
C LEU A 78 -13.74 -18.21 11.81
N PRO A 79 -12.50 -17.68 11.85
CA PRO A 79 -12.25 -16.38 12.45
C PRO A 79 -13.09 -15.34 11.71
N ASP A 80 -13.77 -14.50 12.48
CA ASP A 80 -14.46 -13.34 11.90
C ASP A 80 -13.45 -12.25 11.52
N GLU A 81 -13.95 -11.21 10.86
CA GLU A 81 -13.11 -10.09 10.42
C GLU A 81 -12.42 -9.39 11.60
N ASP A 82 -13.05 -9.37 12.78
CA ASP A 82 -12.48 -8.77 13.99
C ASP A 82 -11.21 -9.51 14.42
N VAL A 83 -11.24 -10.85 14.46
CA VAL A 83 -10.05 -11.67 14.74
C VAL A 83 -8.98 -11.47 13.67
N LEU A 84 -9.36 -11.44 12.39
CA LEU A 84 -8.39 -11.25 11.30
C LEU A 84 -7.80 -9.83 11.25
N SER A 85 -8.42 -8.86 11.93
CA SER A 85 -7.93 -7.49 12.07
C SER A 85 -6.96 -7.26 13.24
N MET A 86 -6.81 -8.24 14.13
CA MET A 86 -5.87 -8.19 15.27
C MET A 86 -4.41 -8.10 14.81
N SER A 87 -3.53 -7.49 15.61
CA SER A 87 -2.08 -7.54 15.37
C SER A 87 -1.53 -8.97 15.43
N ALA A 88 -0.27 -9.18 15.03
CA ALA A 88 0.37 -10.49 15.16
C ALA A 88 0.45 -10.97 16.63
N GLU A 89 0.77 -10.08 17.57
CA GLU A 89 0.79 -10.38 19.00
C GLU A 89 -0.60 -10.71 19.55
N GLU A 90 -1.62 -9.94 19.15
CA GLU A 90 -3.00 -10.18 19.57
C GLU A 90 -3.53 -11.51 19.02
N LEU A 91 -3.18 -11.89 17.78
CA LEU A 91 -3.49 -13.21 17.24
C LEU A 91 -2.85 -14.33 18.06
N LYS A 92 -1.61 -14.14 18.49
CA LYS A 92 -0.90 -15.12 19.32
C LYS A 92 -1.62 -15.30 20.66
N GLU A 93 -1.95 -14.20 21.33
CA GLU A 93 -2.71 -14.24 22.59
C GLU A 93 -4.09 -14.88 22.39
N TYR A 94 -4.79 -14.53 21.31
CA TYR A 94 -6.07 -15.13 20.94
C TYR A 94 -5.94 -16.64 20.73
N SER A 95 -4.92 -17.09 19.98
CA SER A 95 -4.67 -18.51 19.73
C SER A 95 -4.43 -19.28 21.03
N GLN A 96 -3.65 -18.70 21.96
CA GLN A 96 -3.35 -19.30 23.26
C GLN A 96 -4.56 -19.34 24.21
N ASP A 97 -5.46 -18.37 24.14
CA ASP A 97 -6.67 -18.31 24.97
C ASP A 97 -7.79 -19.22 24.45
N LYS A 98 -7.92 -19.33 23.12
CA LYS A 98 -9.05 -20.03 22.47
C LYS A 98 -8.75 -21.46 22.04
N SER A 99 -7.49 -21.80 21.84
CA SER A 99 -7.09 -23.13 21.40
C SER A 99 -6.64 -23.98 22.59
N PRO A 100 -6.74 -25.32 22.50
CA PRO A 100 -6.09 -26.21 23.45
C PRO A 100 -4.58 -25.87 23.62
N PRO A 101 -4.01 -25.98 24.84
CA PRO A 101 -2.60 -25.64 25.09
C PRO A 101 -1.58 -26.45 24.26
N ASP A 102 -2.02 -27.56 23.69
CA ASP A 102 -1.27 -28.48 22.85
C ASP A 102 -1.55 -28.29 21.35
N ARG A 103 -2.28 -27.23 20.93
CA ARG A 103 -2.62 -26.97 19.51
C ARG A 103 -2.61 -25.48 19.13
N TRP A 104 -2.07 -24.60 19.98
CA TRP A 104 -2.14 -23.15 19.75
C TRP A 104 -1.15 -22.69 18.67
N ASN A 105 -0.05 -23.40 18.40
CA ASN A 105 0.84 -23.07 17.29
C ASN A 105 0.22 -23.42 15.94
N LEU A 106 -0.42 -24.60 15.85
CA LEU A 106 -1.18 -24.99 14.65
C LEU A 106 -2.35 -24.02 14.38
N SER A 107 -3.05 -23.61 15.43
CA SER A 107 -4.11 -22.61 15.32
C SER A 107 -3.58 -21.24 14.90
N LEU A 108 -2.40 -20.83 15.39
CA LEU A 108 -1.78 -19.56 15.00
C LEU A 108 -1.34 -19.57 13.53
N LEU A 109 -0.78 -20.69 13.06
CA LEU A 109 -0.41 -20.89 11.65
C LEU A 109 -1.64 -20.83 10.74
N TYR A 110 -2.73 -21.50 11.14
CA TYR A 110 -4.03 -21.40 10.47
C TYR A 110 -4.52 -19.95 10.40
N LEU A 111 -4.51 -19.21 11.52
CA LEU A 111 -4.96 -17.82 11.60
C LEU A 111 -4.18 -16.90 10.66
N HIS A 112 -2.85 -17.00 10.63
CA HIS A 112 -2.03 -16.21 9.70
C HIS A 112 -2.30 -16.58 8.24
N THR A 113 -2.45 -17.87 7.92
CA THR A 113 -2.76 -18.33 6.56
C THR A 113 -4.11 -17.80 6.08
N VAL A 114 -5.14 -17.90 6.93
CA VAL A 114 -6.48 -17.39 6.63
C VAL A 114 -6.48 -15.87 6.52
N ARG A 115 -5.70 -15.15 7.35
CA ARG A 115 -5.58 -13.69 7.25
C ARG A 115 -5.02 -13.26 5.89
N VAL A 116 -3.93 -13.90 5.44
CA VAL A 116 -3.35 -13.64 4.11
C VAL A 116 -4.39 -13.87 3.02
N GLN A 117 -5.05 -15.03 3.05
CA GLN A 117 -6.09 -15.38 2.08
C GLN A 117 -7.25 -14.36 2.07
N PHE A 118 -7.76 -14.00 3.26
CA PHE A 118 -8.87 -13.08 3.43
C PHE A 118 -8.54 -11.68 2.89
N LEU A 119 -7.35 -11.16 3.20
CA LEU A 119 -6.90 -9.86 2.70
C LEU A 119 -6.76 -9.87 1.18
N LEU A 120 -6.14 -10.90 0.60
CA LEU A 120 -6.06 -11.02 -0.86
C LEU A 120 -7.45 -11.10 -1.51
N TYR A 121 -8.43 -11.75 -0.86
CA TYR A 121 -9.79 -11.86 -1.39
C TYR A 121 -10.53 -10.51 -1.44
N LYS A 122 -10.19 -9.55 -0.56
CA LYS A 122 -10.75 -8.19 -0.61
C LYS A 122 -10.34 -7.42 -1.87
N VAL A 123 -9.24 -7.80 -2.50
CA VAL A 123 -8.81 -7.20 -3.76
C VAL A 123 -9.71 -7.70 -4.88
N SER A 124 -10.37 -6.78 -5.58
CA SER A 124 -11.26 -7.11 -6.70
C SER A 124 -11.11 -6.13 -7.86
N PRO A 125 -11.43 -6.54 -9.10
CA PRO A 125 -11.51 -5.63 -10.23
C PRO A 125 -12.58 -4.59 -9.95
N SER A 126 -12.21 -3.31 -9.89
CA SER A 126 -13.21 -2.27 -9.70
C SER A 126 -13.84 -1.85 -11.03
N GLU A 127 -15.17 -1.88 -11.11
CA GLU A 127 -15.92 -1.18 -12.17
C GLU A 127 -16.05 0.33 -11.88
N ASP A 128 -15.96 0.75 -10.61
CA ASP A 128 -16.05 2.15 -10.19
C ASP A 128 -14.67 2.67 -9.71
N PRO A 129 -14.07 3.68 -10.37
CA PRO A 129 -12.78 4.23 -9.99
C PRO A 129 -12.74 4.91 -8.60
N LEU A 130 -13.87 5.02 -7.88
CA LEU A 130 -13.93 5.53 -6.50
C LEU A 130 -14.02 4.43 -5.43
N SER A 131 -14.55 3.26 -5.77
CA SER A 131 -14.47 2.07 -4.91
C SER A 131 -13.13 1.40 -5.18
N HIS A 132 -12.09 1.88 -4.52
CA HIS A 132 -10.79 1.23 -4.57
C HIS A 132 -10.89 -0.08 -3.79
N TYR A 133 -11.30 -1.17 -4.45
CA TYR A 133 -11.23 -2.54 -3.89
C TYR A 133 -9.77 -2.98 -3.78
N LEU A 134 -9.02 -2.23 -2.98
CA LEU A 134 -7.60 -2.33 -2.75
C LEU A 134 -7.39 -2.14 -1.25
N LEU A 135 -6.34 -2.75 -0.73
CA LEU A 135 -6.07 -2.76 0.70
C LEU A 135 -5.76 -1.34 1.20
N SER A 136 -6.28 -1.02 2.38
CA SER A 136 -5.82 0.13 3.17
C SER A 136 -4.39 -0.07 3.65
N GLU A 137 -3.72 1.00 4.10
CA GLU A 137 -2.36 0.91 4.63
C GLU A 137 -2.26 -0.06 5.82
N GLU A 138 -3.26 -0.05 6.71
CA GLU A 138 -3.35 -0.99 7.83
C GLU A 138 -3.49 -2.44 7.35
N GLU A 139 -4.26 -2.68 6.29
CA GLU A 139 -4.42 -4.01 5.71
C GLU A 139 -3.15 -4.49 5.00
N PHE A 140 -2.42 -3.60 4.32
CA PHE A 140 -1.09 -3.93 3.80
C PHE A 140 -0.12 -4.29 4.92
N GLN A 141 -0.13 -3.55 6.02
CA GLN A 141 0.70 -3.84 7.18
C GLN A 141 0.36 -5.22 7.77
N ARG A 142 -0.92 -5.56 7.94
CA ARG A 142 -1.34 -6.88 8.46
C ARG A 142 -0.96 -8.03 7.52
N LEU A 143 -1.04 -7.81 6.21
CA LEU A 143 -0.60 -8.77 5.20
C LEU A 143 0.92 -8.99 5.29
N GLU A 144 1.68 -7.91 5.44
CA GLU A 144 3.14 -7.95 5.64
C GLU A 144 3.52 -8.65 6.95
N GLU A 145 2.87 -8.31 8.07
CA GLU A 145 3.06 -8.95 9.37
C GLU A 145 2.82 -10.47 9.31
N SER A 146 1.72 -10.89 8.67
CA SER A 146 1.38 -12.32 8.58
C SER A 146 2.31 -13.05 7.61
N SER A 147 2.67 -12.43 6.49
CA SER A 147 3.65 -12.99 5.55
C SER A 147 5.01 -13.19 6.19
N ASN A 148 5.48 -12.20 6.96
CA ASN A 148 6.76 -12.27 7.67
C ASN A 148 6.70 -13.32 8.77
N TRP A 149 5.62 -13.36 9.57
CA TRP A 149 5.45 -14.37 10.61
C TRP A 149 5.48 -15.79 10.04
N LEU A 150 4.74 -16.06 8.96
CA LEU A 150 4.70 -17.36 8.30
C LEU A 150 6.09 -17.75 7.77
N THR A 151 6.83 -16.77 7.24
CA THR A 151 8.19 -17.03 6.75
C THR A 151 9.13 -17.33 7.91
N GLU A 152 9.22 -16.46 8.91
CA GLU A 152 10.15 -16.58 10.04
C GLU A 152 9.92 -17.84 10.88
N ASN A 153 8.67 -18.31 10.96
CA ASN A 153 8.29 -19.44 11.80
C ASN A 153 8.08 -20.74 11.01
N ILE A 154 8.23 -20.78 9.68
CA ILE A 154 8.01 -22.01 8.89
C ILE A 154 9.09 -22.20 7.81
N SER A 155 9.85 -21.16 7.44
CA SER A 155 10.83 -21.25 6.34
C SER A 155 12.10 -21.99 6.75
N TYR A 156 12.46 -22.98 5.93
CA TYR A 156 13.74 -23.68 6.00
C TYR A 156 14.88 -22.78 5.49
N PRO A 157 16.09 -22.77 6.10
CA PRO A 157 16.54 -23.54 7.27
C PRO A 157 16.34 -22.80 8.61
N GLU A 158 15.76 -21.61 8.63
CA GLU A 158 15.64 -20.77 9.85
C GLU A 158 14.72 -21.41 10.91
N PHE A 159 13.80 -22.25 10.47
CA PHE A 159 13.00 -23.14 11.33
C PHE A 159 13.82 -24.24 12.00
N GLU A 160 14.88 -24.75 11.35
CA GLU A 160 15.66 -25.88 11.81
C GLU A 160 16.41 -25.50 13.10
N ASN A 161 15.96 -26.02 14.24
CA ASN A 161 16.31 -25.68 15.63
C ASN A 161 15.60 -24.46 16.25
N GLY A 162 14.61 -23.91 15.56
CA GLY A 162 13.79 -22.78 16.03
C GLY A 162 12.95 -23.13 17.26
N ARG A 163 12.59 -22.11 18.04
CA ARG A 163 11.69 -22.28 19.20
C ARG A 163 10.32 -22.80 18.76
N PHE A 164 9.82 -22.27 17.64
CA PHE A 164 8.52 -22.64 17.09
C PHE A 164 8.49 -24.09 16.61
N GLU A 165 9.54 -24.59 15.94
CA GLU A 165 9.66 -26.02 15.59
C GLU A 165 9.51 -26.91 16.82
N LYS A 166 10.26 -26.62 17.89
CA LYS A 166 10.26 -27.43 19.11
C LYS A 166 8.91 -27.42 19.81
N GLU A 167 8.23 -26.27 19.80
CA GLU A 167 6.88 -26.16 20.33
C GLU A 167 5.90 -26.93 19.44
N LEU A 168 6.01 -26.85 18.10
CA LEU A 168 5.16 -27.58 17.17
C LEU A 168 5.34 -29.10 17.26
N ARG A 169 6.58 -29.59 17.39
CA ARG A 169 6.90 -31.01 17.63
C ARG A 169 6.19 -31.59 18.86
N GLN A 170 5.97 -30.78 19.89
CA GLN A 170 5.25 -31.19 21.10
C GLN A 170 3.73 -31.24 20.90
N GLU A 171 3.22 -30.51 19.90
CA GLU A 171 1.80 -30.44 19.55
C GLU A 171 1.39 -31.52 18.53
N THR A 172 2.35 -32.00 17.76
CA THR A 172 2.18 -33.05 16.75
C THR A 172 2.62 -34.40 17.30
N ASP A 173 1.89 -35.48 17.09
CA ASP A 173 2.25 -36.85 17.53
C ASP A 173 3.45 -37.46 16.76
N ILE A 174 4.35 -36.62 16.22
CA ILE A 174 5.54 -37.04 15.47
C ILE A 174 6.66 -37.35 16.48
N ASP A 175 7.27 -38.53 16.35
CA ASP A 175 8.24 -39.06 17.30
C ASP A 175 9.48 -38.14 17.40
N GLU A 176 9.95 -37.85 18.63
CA GLU A 176 11.07 -36.93 18.87
C GLU A 176 12.39 -37.43 18.22
N ASP A 177 12.46 -38.73 17.93
CA ASP A 177 13.63 -39.43 17.35
C ASP A 177 13.63 -39.43 15.80
N GLU A 178 12.62 -38.89 15.12
CA GLU A 178 12.67 -38.70 13.66
C GLU A 178 13.59 -37.54 13.29
N ASP A 179 14.74 -37.89 12.72
CA ASP A 179 15.76 -36.96 12.21
C ASP A 179 15.18 -35.96 11.16
N ASP A 180 14.03 -36.27 10.53
CA ASP A 180 13.41 -35.50 9.44
C ASP A 180 11.93 -35.11 9.71
N PHE A 181 11.60 -34.50 10.85
CA PHE A 181 10.25 -33.92 11.14
C PHE A 181 9.65 -33.04 10.04
N PHE A 182 10.53 -32.42 9.26
CA PHE A 182 10.16 -31.57 8.15
C PHE A 182 9.62 -32.37 6.96
N GLU A 183 10.07 -33.62 6.81
CA GLU A 183 9.66 -34.58 5.78
C GLU A 183 8.59 -35.56 6.29
N ALA A 184 8.48 -35.73 7.61
CA ALA A 184 7.39 -36.46 8.26
C ALA A 184 6.04 -35.84 7.90
N ASP A 185 5.02 -36.68 7.70
CA ASP A 185 3.66 -36.19 7.45
C ASP A 185 3.10 -35.62 8.76
N ILE A 186 2.93 -34.29 8.82
CA ILE A 186 2.53 -33.60 10.06
C ILE A 186 1.07 -33.88 10.45
N LEU A 187 0.31 -34.54 9.58
CA LEU A 187 -1.13 -34.68 9.71
C LEU A 187 -1.56 -36.12 9.46
N ASP A 188 -1.77 -36.85 10.55
CA ASP A 188 -2.36 -38.20 10.56
C ASP A 188 -3.88 -38.14 10.34
N VAL A 189 -4.29 -37.62 9.18
CA VAL A 189 -5.72 -37.45 8.87
C VAL A 189 -6.06 -38.21 7.59
N ASP A 190 -6.49 -39.46 7.78
CA ASP A 190 -6.96 -40.40 6.74
C ASP A 190 -8.33 -39.98 6.13
N ALA A 191 -8.65 -38.68 6.16
CA ALA A 191 -9.90 -38.12 5.65
C ALA A 191 -9.74 -37.74 4.18
N GLY A 192 -10.66 -38.22 3.32
CA GLY A 192 -10.63 -37.97 1.88
C GLY A 192 -10.55 -36.49 1.44
N SER A 193 -10.91 -35.54 2.30
CA SER A 193 -10.75 -34.10 2.05
C SER A 193 -9.32 -33.60 2.16
N VAL A 194 -8.51 -34.18 3.07
CA VAL A 194 -7.09 -33.79 3.24
C VAL A 194 -6.29 -34.17 2.01
N ARG A 195 -6.55 -35.36 1.45
CA ARG A 195 -5.97 -35.78 0.18
C ARG A 195 -6.27 -34.84 -0.99
N GLU A 196 -7.46 -34.23 -1.03
CA GLU A 196 -7.79 -33.24 -2.06
C GLU A 196 -6.94 -31.96 -1.92
N TYR A 197 -6.78 -31.46 -0.69
CA TYR A 197 -5.92 -30.31 -0.42
C TYR A 197 -4.43 -30.60 -0.72
N ASN A 198 -3.92 -31.76 -0.32
CA ASN A 198 -2.54 -32.17 -0.60
C ASN A 198 -2.27 -32.22 -2.10
N ASN A 199 -3.22 -32.73 -2.90
CA ASN A 199 -3.11 -32.72 -4.36
C ASN A 199 -3.05 -31.30 -4.95
N ILE A 200 -3.74 -30.32 -4.35
CA ILE A 200 -3.68 -28.91 -4.76
C ILE A 200 -2.29 -28.33 -4.45
N ILE A 201 -1.77 -28.62 -3.26
CA ILE A 201 -0.43 -28.19 -2.81
C ILE A 201 0.66 -28.79 -3.72
N GLN A 202 0.65 -30.11 -3.93
CA GLN A 202 1.59 -30.79 -4.83
C GLN A 202 1.53 -30.23 -6.25
N ARG A 203 0.32 -30.04 -6.80
CA ARG A 203 0.15 -29.47 -8.14
C ARG A 203 0.72 -28.07 -8.22
N TRP A 204 0.50 -27.24 -7.20
CA TRP A 204 1.05 -25.90 -7.16
C TRP A 204 2.58 -25.93 -7.17
N LEU A 205 3.20 -26.78 -6.34
CA LEU A 205 4.65 -26.95 -6.27
C LEU A 205 5.23 -27.38 -7.62
N ALA A 206 4.59 -28.37 -8.26
CA ALA A 206 5.00 -28.89 -9.57
C ALA A 206 4.92 -27.86 -10.71
N VAL A 207 4.00 -26.91 -10.62
CA VAL A 207 3.80 -25.88 -11.65
C VAL A 207 4.69 -24.66 -11.42
N ASN A 208 4.95 -24.29 -10.15
CA ASN A 208 5.54 -23.00 -9.82
C ASN A 208 7.01 -23.05 -9.35
N LEU A 209 7.54 -24.23 -9.00
CA LEU A 209 8.94 -24.38 -8.59
C LEU A 209 9.77 -25.01 -9.72
N GLU A 210 10.74 -24.26 -10.24
CA GLU A 210 11.64 -24.73 -11.32
C GLU A 210 12.45 -25.98 -10.94
N ASP A 211 12.78 -26.12 -9.65
CA ASP A 211 13.55 -27.24 -9.10
C ASP A 211 12.68 -28.41 -8.61
N TYR A 212 11.35 -28.38 -8.85
CA TYR A 212 10.48 -29.49 -8.50
C TYR A 212 10.81 -30.72 -9.37
N ARG A 213 11.59 -31.63 -8.81
CA ARG A 213 11.90 -32.92 -9.43
C ARG A 213 10.99 -33.98 -8.85
N VAL A 214 10.49 -34.88 -9.71
CA VAL A 214 9.70 -36.05 -9.30
C VAL A 214 10.45 -36.91 -8.27
N ASP A 215 11.78 -36.89 -8.29
CA ASP A 215 12.64 -37.60 -7.33
C ASP A 215 12.69 -36.95 -5.93
N LEU A 216 12.14 -35.74 -5.75
CA LEU A 216 11.94 -35.06 -4.46
C LEU A 216 10.51 -35.24 -3.93
N ALA A 217 9.70 -36.13 -4.53
CA ALA A 217 8.28 -36.28 -4.20
C ALA A 217 8.00 -36.67 -2.73
N GLU A 218 8.94 -37.33 -2.05
CA GLU A 218 8.84 -37.58 -0.60
C GLU A 218 9.02 -36.28 0.21
N ARG A 219 9.95 -35.42 -0.21
CA ARG A 219 10.22 -34.13 0.43
C ARG A 219 9.22 -33.03 0.08
N ASP A 220 8.67 -33.07 -1.13
CA ASP A 220 7.67 -32.12 -1.63
C ASP A 220 6.29 -32.80 -1.81
N SER A 221 5.91 -33.62 -0.82
CA SER A 221 4.67 -34.40 -0.79
C SER A 221 3.42 -33.53 -0.66
N GLY A 222 3.54 -32.26 -0.30
CA GLY A 222 2.40 -31.40 0.02
C GLY A 222 1.71 -31.74 1.33
N GLU A 223 2.12 -32.83 1.99
CA GLU A 223 1.59 -33.30 3.27
C GLU A 223 2.52 -32.88 4.43
N ASN A 224 3.71 -32.38 4.10
CA ASN A 224 4.74 -32.00 5.05
C ASN A 224 5.00 -30.47 5.12
N LEU A 225 5.70 -30.04 6.18
CA LEU A 225 5.97 -28.63 6.46
C LEU A 225 6.98 -28.05 5.49
N VAL A 226 7.89 -28.87 4.92
CA VAL A 226 8.82 -28.41 3.88
C VAL A 226 8.04 -27.91 2.67
N SER A 227 7.06 -28.67 2.23
CA SER A 227 6.20 -28.33 1.09
C SER A 227 5.49 -27.00 1.32
N ILE A 228 4.90 -26.82 2.50
CA ILE A 228 4.20 -25.60 2.90
C ILE A 228 5.17 -24.42 3.02
N SER A 229 6.34 -24.63 3.62
CA SER A 229 7.37 -23.59 3.79
C SER A 229 7.82 -23.01 2.46
N ARG A 230 8.02 -23.85 1.44
CA ARG A 230 8.44 -23.41 0.11
C ARG A 230 7.40 -22.50 -0.54
N ILE A 231 6.11 -22.76 -0.33
CA ILE A 231 5.03 -21.91 -0.83
C ILE A 231 5.10 -20.54 -0.18
N PHE A 232 5.28 -20.47 1.14
CA PHE A 232 5.40 -19.18 1.85
C PHE A 232 6.68 -18.42 1.47
N VAL A 233 7.81 -19.12 1.25
CA VAL A 233 9.04 -18.51 0.74
C VAL A 233 8.82 -17.89 -0.64
N GLU A 234 8.15 -18.60 -1.55
CA GLU A 234 7.82 -18.03 -2.86
C GLU A 234 6.82 -16.88 -2.75
N PHE A 235 5.82 -16.99 -1.89
CA PHE A 235 4.89 -15.89 -1.61
C PHE A 235 5.64 -14.64 -1.11
N GLN A 236 6.58 -14.79 -0.19
CA GLN A 236 7.39 -13.70 0.34
C GLN A 236 8.37 -13.13 -0.69
N LYS A 237 8.78 -13.91 -1.69
CA LYS A 237 9.56 -13.37 -2.83
C LYS A 237 8.69 -12.54 -3.77
N ASP A 238 7.45 -12.95 -4.00
CA ASP A 238 6.56 -12.29 -4.96
C ASP A 238 5.82 -11.09 -4.38
N TYR A 239 5.40 -11.15 -3.12
CA TYR A 239 4.65 -10.10 -2.44
C TYR A 239 5.35 -8.72 -2.49
N PRO A 240 6.65 -8.57 -2.13
CA PRO A 240 7.36 -7.30 -2.21
C PRO A 240 7.48 -6.75 -3.63
N LYS A 241 7.52 -7.60 -4.66
CA LYS A 241 7.59 -7.15 -6.06
C LYS A 241 6.31 -6.44 -6.46
N VAL A 242 5.17 -6.93 -5.98
CA VAL A 242 3.85 -6.33 -6.22
C VAL A 242 3.68 -5.05 -5.40
N THR A 243 4.12 -5.03 -4.13
CA THR A 243 3.89 -3.90 -3.22
C THR A 243 4.91 -2.77 -3.31
N GLN A 244 6.00 -2.92 -4.10
CA GLN A 244 6.93 -1.82 -4.39
C GLN A 244 6.23 -0.56 -4.92
N GLY A 245 5.10 -0.72 -5.62
CA GLY A 245 4.27 0.37 -6.14
C GLY A 245 3.20 0.93 -5.19
N ARG A 246 3.20 0.54 -3.91
CA ARG A 246 2.11 0.93 -2.97
C ARG A 246 2.00 2.42 -2.69
N HIS A 247 3.13 3.13 -2.80
CA HIS A 247 3.19 4.56 -2.53
C HIS A 247 2.87 5.39 -3.77
N ASN A 248 2.35 6.59 -3.55
CA ASN A 248 1.91 7.50 -4.59
C ASN A 248 0.81 6.92 -5.47
N THR A 249 -0.17 6.29 -4.85
CA THR A 249 -1.41 5.85 -5.46
C THR A 249 -2.48 6.94 -5.29
N ILE A 250 -3.74 6.62 -5.61
CA ILE A 250 -4.86 7.52 -5.30
C ILE A 250 -5.20 7.48 -3.80
N LEU A 251 -4.85 6.39 -3.10
CA LEU A 251 -5.22 6.16 -1.70
C LEU A 251 -4.47 7.08 -0.73
N ASP A 252 -3.23 7.43 -1.05
CA ASP A 252 -2.32 8.26 -0.23
C ASP A 252 -2.12 9.67 -0.83
N TYR A 253 -3.13 10.19 -1.56
CA TYR A 253 -2.97 11.42 -2.33
C TYR A 253 -2.99 12.70 -1.48
N GLU A 254 -1.81 13.27 -1.23
CA GLU A 254 -1.63 14.67 -0.88
C GLU A 254 -1.29 15.49 -2.13
N THR A 255 -2.09 16.52 -2.42
CA THR A 255 -1.92 17.30 -3.65
C THR A 255 -0.80 18.35 -3.56
N ASN A 256 0.15 18.27 -4.49
CA ASN A 256 1.21 19.28 -4.65
C ASN A 256 0.70 20.63 -5.20
N ALA A 257 -0.59 20.72 -5.56
CA ALA A 257 -1.17 21.95 -6.09
C ALA A 257 -1.38 23.03 -5.00
N GLN A 258 -1.50 22.67 -3.73
CA GLN A 258 -1.85 23.61 -2.64
C GLN A 258 -0.87 24.79 -2.49
N PRO A 259 0.46 24.58 -2.45
CA PRO A 259 1.43 25.68 -2.41
C PRO A 259 1.29 26.65 -3.60
N VAL A 260 1.12 26.09 -4.81
CA VAL A 260 0.97 26.86 -6.05
C VAL A 260 -0.30 27.70 -6.01
N ILE A 261 -1.44 27.11 -5.60
CA ILE A 261 -2.73 27.81 -5.50
C ILE A 261 -2.64 28.96 -4.49
N LYS A 262 -2.05 28.72 -3.31
CA LYS A 262 -1.90 29.75 -2.26
C LYS A 262 -1.06 30.92 -2.74
N LYS A 263 0.09 30.66 -3.37
CA LYS A 263 0.96 31.71 -3.91
C LYS A 263 0.31 32.45 -5.08
N THR A 264 -0.42 31.74 -5.95
CA THR A 264 -1.18 32.35 -7.04
C THR A 264 -2.27 33.28 -6.53
N ALA A 265 -2.97 32.93 -5.45
CA ALA A 265 -3.96 33.79 -4.82
C ALA A 265 -3.33 35.08 -4.26
N ILE A 266 -2.18 34.97 -3.58
CA ILE A 266 -1.44 36.14 -3.10
C ILE A 266 -0.99 37.03 -4.28
N PHE A 267 -0.47 36.41 -5.34
CA PHE A 267 -0.08 37.13 -6.56
C PHE A 267 -1.27 37.82 -7.24
N ALA A 268 -2.46 37.22 -7.22
CA ALA A 268 -3.68 37.87 -7.70
C ALA A 268 -4.02 39.13 -6.87
N MET A 269 -3.90 39.04 -5.54
CA MET A 269 -4.13 40.18 -4.66
C MET A 269 -3.15 41.32 -4.95
N THR A 270 -1.85 41.05 -5.02
CA THR A 270 -0.82 42.09 -5.21
C THR A 270 -0.69 42.57 -6.64
N GLY A 271 -0.90 41.69 -7.61
CA GLY A 271 -0.68 41.96 -9.03
C GLY A 271 -1.92 42.42 -9.79
N VAL A 272 -3.12 42.04 -9.36
CA VAL A 272 -4.37 42.38 -10.06
C VAL A 272 -5.22 43.32 -9.22
N PHE A 273 -5.60 42.89 -8.01
CA PHE A 273 -6.58 43.62 -7.22
C PHE A 273 -6.04 44.93 -6.63
N VAL A 274 -4.83 44.95 -6.09
CA VAL A 274 -4.21 46.19 -5.57
C VAL A 274 -4.03 47.25 -6.66
N PRO A 275 -3.46 46.94 -7.85
CA PRO A 275 -3.39 47.89 -8.95
C PRO A 275 -4.76 48.38 -9.44
N LEU A 276 -5.76 47.50 -9.53
CA LEU A 276 -7.13 47.90 -9.87
C LEU A 276 -7.75 48.82 -8.81
N PHE A 277 -7.48 48.58 -7.53
CA PHE A 277 -7.94 49.44 -6.46
C PHE A 277 -7.36 50.86 -6.60
N PHE A 278 -6.08 50.99 -6.94
CA PHE A 278 -5.47 52.30 -7.21
C PHE A 278 -6.05 53.01 -8.45
N LEU A 279 -6.58 52.28 -9.42
CA LEU A 279 -7.27 52.83 -10.59
C LEU A 279 -8.69 53.31 -10.26
N ILE A 280 -9.44 52.54 -9.45
CA ILE A 280 -10.85 52.82 -9.14
C ILE A 280 -11.00 53.84 -8.02
N SER A 281 -10.12 53.76 -7.03
CA SER A 281 -10.04 54.70 -5.90
C SER A 281 -8.72 55.45 -5.99
N PRO A 282 -8.56 56.37 -6.96
CA PRO A 282 -7.39 57.22 -7.02
C PRO A 282 -7.29 57.92 -5.67
N ILE A 283 -6.19 57.68 -4.97
CA ILE A 283 -5.98 58.24 -3.63
C ILE A 283 -6.21 59.74 -3.74
N ASN A 284 -7.23 60.27 -3.05
CA ASN A 284 -7.51 61.71 -3.07
C ASN A 284 -6.25 62.43 -2.56
N LEU A 285 -5.49 62.98 -3.52
CA LEU A 285 -4.25 63.75 -3.36
C LEU A 285 -4.48 65.11 -2.65
N THR A 286 -5.51 65.22 -1.81
CA THR A 286 -5.73 66.38 -0.94
C THR A 286 -4.72 66.42 0.22
N GLY A 287 -4.10 65.28 0.55
CA GLY A 287 -2.85 65.22 1.30
C GLY A 287 -1.73 64.79 0.35
N SER A 288 -0.64 65.56 0.27
CA SER A 288 0.46 65.37 -0.67
C SER A 288 1.14 64.01 -0.51
N ILE A 289 0.67 62.99 -1.24
CA ILE A 289 1.51 61.82 -1.52
C ILE A 289 2.54 62.31 -2.52
N ASP A 290 3.76 62.53 -2.02
CA ASP A 290 4.88 62.96 -2.84
C ASP A 290 5.17 61.90 -3.92
N THR A 291 5.63 62.34 -5.09
CA THR A 291 5.92 61.50 -6.26
C THR A 291 6.84 60.33 -5.89
N VAL A 292 7.75 60.56 -4.93
CA VAL A 292 8.66 59.55 -4.36
C VAL A 292 7.90 58.36 -3.75
N HIS A 293 6.78 58.60 -3.06
CA HIS A 293 5.98 57.53 -2.44
C HIS A 293 5.25 56.70 -3.50
N LEU A 294 4.75 57.32 -4.56
CA LEU A 294 4.11 56.61 -5.67
C LEU A 294 5.13 55.72 -6.40
N ILE A 295 6.33 56.25 -6.68
CA ILE A 295 7.41 55.46 -7.27
C ILE A 295 7.79 54.30 -6.35
N ALA A 296 7.92 54.54 -5.05
CA ALA A 296 8.22 53.48 -4.08
C ALA A 296 7.15 52.37 -4.06
N ILE A 297 5.87 52.72 -4.17
CA ILE A 297 4.77 51.75 -4.29
C ILE A 297 4.89 50.95 -5.60
N GLN A 298 5.12 51.61 -6.74
CA GLN A 298 5.27 50.93 -8.03
C GLN A 298 6.44 49.93 -8.02
N VAL A 299 7.61 50.36 -7.54
CA VAL A 299 8.80 49.51 -7.41
C VAL A 299 8.52 48.34 -6.46
N SER A 300 7.86 48.59 -5.33
CA SER A 300 7.51 47.54 -4.37
C SER A 300 6.55 46.52 -4.96
N LEU A 301 5.53 46.95 -5.71
CA LEU A 301 4.59 46.06 -6.38
C LEU A 301 5.28 45.21 -7.46
N ILE A 302 6.17 45.80 -8.26
CA ILE A 302 6.97 45.06 -9.24
C ILE A 302 7.82 43.99 -8.52
N LEU A 303 8.52 44.38 -7.45
CA LEU A 303 9.41 43.48 -6.71
C LEU A 303 8.63 42.31 -6.10
N VAL A 304 7.52 42.59 -5.42
CA VAL A 304 6.65 41.57 -4.83
C VAL A 304 6.12 40.63 -5.92
N ASN A 305 5.65 41.17 -7.03
CA ASN A 305 5.15 40.36 -8.15
C ASN A 305 6.24 39.48 -8.77
N ALA A 306 7.45 40.01 -8.94
CA ALA A 306 8.60 39.24 -9.44
C ALA A 306 8.98 38.11 -8.49
N ILE A 307 9.01 38.37 -7.17
CA ILE A 307 9.26 37.35 -6.14
C ILE A 307 8.17 36.28 -6.21
N MET A 308 6.89 36.66 -6.26
CA MET A 308 5.78 35.72 -6.27
C MET A 308 5.80 34.83 -7.52
N VAL A 309 6.04 35.39 -8.71
CA VAL A 309 6.20 34.62 -9.94
C VAL A 309 7.36 33.64 -9.81
N SER A 310 8.49 34.07 -9.25
CA SER A 310 9.67 33.21 -9.06
C SER A 310 9.36 32.05 -8.12
N LEU A 311 8.66 32.30 -7.00
CA LEU A 311 8.24 31.26 -6.06
C LEU A 311 7.23 30.28 -6.66
N ILE A 312 6.31 30.75 -7.51
CA ILE A 312 5.35 29.90 -8.22
C ILE A 312 6.08 29.01 -9.23
N VAL A 313 7.02 29.58 -9.99
CA VAL A 313 7.83 28.81 -10.96
C VAL A 313 8.68 27.76 -10.26
N LEU A 314 9.27 28.09 -9.10
CA LEU A 314 10.02 27.11 -8.29
C LEU A 314 9.12 25.97 -7.82
N ASP A 315 7.92 26.25 -7.30
CA ASP A 315 6.99 25.18 -6.89
C ASP A 315 6.56 24.29 -8.05
N ILE A 316 6.29 24.88 -9.22
CA ILE A 316 5.96 24.14 -10.44
C ILE A 316 7.14 23.26 -10.88
N TYR A 317 8.35 23.79 -10.80
CA TYR A 317 9.58 23.06 -11.13
C TYR A 317 9.80 21.89 -10.16
N ASP A 318 9.64 22.12 -8.85
CA ASP A 318 9.78 21.08 -7.83
C ASP A 318 8.71 19.99 -8.01
N TRP A 319 7.47 20.37 -8.33
CA TRP A 319 6.41 19.42 -8.66
C TRP A 319 6.78 18.55 -9.87
N LEU A 320 7.25 19.16 -10.96
CA LEU A 320 7.72 18.43 -12.15
C LEU A 320 8.88 17.46 -11.86
N LYS A 321 9.75 17.80 -10.90
CA LYS A 321 10.89 16.97 -10.52
C LYS A 321 10.51 15.77 -9.65
N ILE A 322 9.51 15.91 -8.79
CA ILE A 322 9.01 14.81 -7.95
C ILE A 322 8.32 13.74 -8.82
N ASP A 323 7.69 14.18 -9.91
CA ASP A 323 6.92 13.33 -10.81
C ASP A 323 7.73 12.69 -11.96
N GLY A 324 9.03 13.00 -12.11
CA GLY A 324 9.90 12.50 -13.19
C GLY A 324 10.90 11.46 -12.74
#